data_AF-A0A2N6J4G6-F1
#
_entry.id   AF-A0A2N6J4G6-F1
#
_cell.length_a   1.000
_cell.length_b   1.000
_cell.length_c   1.000
_cell.angle_alpha   90.00
_cell.angle_beta   90.00
_cell.angle_gamma   90.00
#
_symmetry.space_group_name_H-M   'P 1'
#
loop_
_entity.id
_entity.type
_entity.pdbx_description
1 polymer ?
#
loop_
_entity_poly.entity_id
_entity_poly.type
_entity_poly.pdbx_seq_one_letter_code
_entity_poly.pdbx_strand_id
1 'polypeptide(L)'
;MNATTTTNPAVSYRAEGYAAKYFAKQPKQRDFVMLPPRGLDHITFNTPDDGVLAGYVSVIRQHLGNGQKFAWVELDKELAGQFRGVPLADILTCDDAGSLRRNMPNQQARRLCLSDYSEKLKSEPLSVASTDTGQPVTP
;
A
#
# COMPACT_ATOMS: atom_id res chain seq x y z
N MET A 1 -5.53 -11.13 -77.01
CA MET A 1 -5.42 -9.66 -76.96
C MET A 1 -5.87 -9.21 -75.59
N ASN A 2 -5.07 -8.36 -74.97
CA ASN A 2 -4.78 -8.39 -73.53
C ASN A 2 -5.79 -7.57 -72.70
N ALA A 3 -6.35 -8.17 -71.65
CA ALA A 3 -7.11 -7.45 -70.64
C ALA A 3 -6.14 -6.85 -69.62
N THR A 4 -6.14 -5.52 -69.55
CA THR A 4 -5.33 -4.69 -68.66
C THR A 4 -5.81 -4.84 -67.21
N THR A 5 -5.00 -5.46 -66.35
CA THR A 5 -5.26 -5.51 -64.91
C THR A 5 -4.63 -4.29 -64.24
N THR A 6 -5.48 -3.36 -63.81
CA THR A 6 -5.14 -2.20 -63.00
C THR A 6 -4.58 -2.65 -61.64
N THR A 7 -3.28 -2.47 -61.43
CA THR A 7 -2.63 -2.66 -60.12
C THR A 7 -2.93 -1.45 -59.24
N ASN A 8 -3.84 -1.62 -58.28
CA ASN A 8 -3.98 -0.70 -57.15
C ASN A 8 -2.70 -0.76 -56.30
N PRO A 9 -2.00 0.37 -56.03
CA PRO A 9 -0.96 0.36 -55.02
C PRO A 9 -1.63 0.28 -53.65
N ALA A 10 -1.76 -0.94 -53.12
CA ALA A 10 -2.03 -1.13 -51.71
C ALA A 10 -0.86 -0.52 -50.92
N VAL A 11 -1.14 0.62 -50.29
CA VAL A 11 -0.24 1.33 -49.38
C VAL A 11 0.23 0.33 -48.32
N SER A 12 1.45 -0.16 -48.47
CA SER A 12 2.16 -0.93 -47.46
C SER A 12 2.51 0.02 -46.32
N TYR A 13 1.63 0.13 -45.32
CA TYR A 13 2.00 0.72 -44.06
C TYR A 13 2.94 -0.27 -43.35
N ARG A 14 4.24 0.04 -43.36
CA ARG A 14 5.23 -0.61 -42.48
C ARG A 14 4.82 -0.35 -41.02
N ALA A 15 4.01 -1.24 -40.45
CA ALA A 15 3.61 -1.23 -39.05
C ALA A 15 4.76 -1.55 -38.08
N GLU A 16 5.91 -1.98 -38.60
CA GLU A 16 7.07 -2.43 -37.81
C GLU A 16 7.78 -1.28 -37.07
N GLY A 17 7.66 -0.04 -37.56
CA GLY A 17 8.33 1.12 -36.98
C GLY A 17 7.59 1.81 -35.84
N TYR A 18 6.27 1.62 -35.73
CA TYR A 18 5.45 2.29 -34.71
C TYR A 18 5.47 1.53 -33.38
N ALA A 19 5.34 0.18 -33.40
CA ALA A 19 5.33 -0.62 -32.18
C ALA A 19 6.61 -0.50 -31.34
N ALA A 20 7.77 -0.39 -31.99
CA ALA A 20 9.07 -0.25 -31.33
C ALA A 20 9.20 0.98 -30.42
N LYS A 21 8.48 2.06 -30.75
CA LYS A 21 8.52 3.35 -30.02
C LYS A 21 7.61 3.36 -28.79
N TYR A 22 6.66 2.43 -28.73
CA TYR A 22 5.65 2.32 -27.67
C TYR A 22 5.79 1.03 -26.85
N PHE A 23 6.84 0.23 -27.03
CA PHE A 23 7.31 -0.61 -25.94
C PHE A 23 7.82 0.32 -24.84
N ALA A 24 6.86 0.84 -24.07
CA ALA A 24 7.09 1.55 -22.83
C ALA A 24 8.13 0.71 -22.09
N LYS A 25 9.31 1.30 -21.89
CA LYS A 25 10.33 0.78 -21.00
C LYS A 25 9.56 0.37 -19.75
N GLN A 26 9.36 -0.94 -19.54
CA GLN A 26 8.63 -1.42 -18.37
C GLN A 26 9.32 -0.73 -17.19
N PRO A 27 8.61 0.13 -16.42
CA PRO A 27 9.24 0.86 -15.36
C PRO A 27 9.95 -0.18 -14.51
N LYS A 28 11.27 -0.05 -14.38
CA LYS A 28 12.10 -1.01 -13.66
C LYS A 28 11.44 -1.17 -12.29
N GLN A 29 10.89 -2.35 -12.02
CA GLN A 29 10.14 -2.61 -10.80
C GLN A 29 11.02 -2.18 -9.62
N ARG A 30 10.49 -1.27 -8.81
CA ARG A 30 11.23 -0.69 -7.68
C ARG A 30 11.68 -1.83 -6.78
N ASP A 31 12.96 -1.84 -6.43
CA ASP A 31 13.46 -2.75 -5.42
C ASP A 31 13.03 -2.23 -4.05
N PHE A 32 11.97 -2.82 -3.52
CA PHE A 32 11.41 -2.44 -2.22
C PHE A 32 12.29 -2.87 -1.05
N VAL A 33 13.23 -3.79 -1.22
CA VAL A 33 14.21 -4.12 -0.17
C VAL A 33 15.16 -2.95 0.06
N MET A 34 15.62 -2.34 -1.03
CA MET A 34 16.52 -1.18 -1.01
C MET A 34 15.77 0.13 -0.75
N LEU A 35 14.58 0.28 -1.32
CA LEU A 35 13.73 1.47 -1.21
C LEU A 35 12.37 1.06 -0.64
N PRO A 36 12.25 0.82 0.68
CA PRO A 36 11.01 0.36 1.29
C PRO A 36 9.87 1.38 1.12
N PRO A 37 8.61 0.91 1.04
CA PRO A 37 7.45 1.79 1.10
C PRO A 37 7.39 2.51 2.45
N ARG A 38 6.70 3.64 2.47
CA ARG A 38 6.48 4.47 3.64
C ARG A 38 5.13 4.13 4.27
N GLY A 39 4.93 4.56 5.53
CA GLY A 39 3.63 4.46 6.16
C GLY A 39 2.54 5.19 5.35
N LEU A 40 1.35 4.59 5.30
CA LEU A 40 0.18 4.94 4.48
C LEU A 40 0.34 4.79 2.96
N ASP A 41 1.46 4.27 2.46
CA ASP A 41 1.51 3.87 1.06
C ASP A 41 0.57 2.67 0.85
N HIS A 42 -0.15 2.68 -0.26
CA HIS A 42 -0.98 1.54 -0.68
C HIS A 42 -0.12 0.62 -1.54
N ILE A 43 -0.08 -0.65 -1.18
CA ILE A 43 0.73 -1.64 -1.86
C ILE A 43 -0.09 -2.84 -2.31
N THR A 44 0.42 -3.53 -3.33
CA THR A 44 -0.06 -4.87 -3.72
C THR A 44 1.04 -5.89 -3.56
N PHE A 45 0.67 -7.12 -3.22
CA PHE A 45 1.61 -8.22 -2.99
C PHE A 45 0.94 -9.56 -3.26
N ASN A 46 1.75 -10.58 -3.57
CA ASN A 46 1.24 -11.93 -3.75
C ASN A 46 1.19 -12.68 -2.42
N THR A 47 0.13 -13.46 -2.22
CA THR A 47 0.09 -14.55 -1.24
C THR A 47 -0.05 -15.88 -1.98
N PRO A 48 0.59 -16.96 -1.48
CA PRO A 48 0.46 -18.29 -2.09
C PRO A 48 -0.99 -18.78 -2.12
N ASP A 49 -1.76 -18.45 -1.08
CA ASP A 49 -3.08 -19.01 -0.85
C ASP A 49 -4.22 -18.16 -1.43
N ASP A 50 -4.07 -16.83 -1.44
CA ASP A 50 -5.17 -15.89 -1.78
C ASP A 50 -4.92 -15.07 -3.06
N GLY A 51 -3.77 -15.28 -3.72
CA GLY A 51 -3.39 -14.53 -4.92
C GLY A 51 -2.93 -13.11 -4.61
N VAL A 52 -3.30 -12.14 -5.45
CA VAL A 52 -2.87 -10.74 -5.27
C VAL A 52 -3.76 -10.06 -4.23
N LEU A 53 -3.16 -9.64 -3.13
CA LEU A 53 -3.80 -8.82 -2.10
C LEU A 53 -3.30 -7.37 -2.16
N ALA A 54 -4.06 -6.48 -1.52
CA ALA A 54 -3.77 -5.06 -1.44
C ALA A 54 -4.10 -4.51 -0.05
N GLY A 55 -3.40 -3.44 0.33
CA GLY A 55 -3.60 -2.81 1.62
C GLY A 55 -2.65 -1.65 1.89
N TYR A 56 -2.81 -1.04 3.06
CA TYR A 56 -2.02 0.11 3.49
C TYR A 56 -0.89 -0.28 4.42
N VAL A 57 0.31 0.24 4.14
CA VAL A 57 1.47 0.04 5.00
C VAL A 57 1.29 0.82 6.30
N SER A 58 1.23 0.13 7.42
CA SER A 58 1.19 0.72 8.76
C SER A 58 2.60 1.07 9.23
N VAL A 59 3.53 0.10 9.16
CA VAL A 59 4.91 0.27 9.62
C VAL A 59 5.85 -0.75 8.96
N ILE A 60 7.14 -0.40 8.85
CA ILE A 60 8.20 -1.34 8.47
C ILE A 60 8.88 -1.87 9.73
N ARG A 61 8.92 -3.20 9.90
CA ARG A 61 9.57 -3.86 11.04
C ARG A 61 10.64 -4.83 10.56
N GLN A 62 11.73 -4.90 11.32
CA GLN A 62 12.77 -5.90 11.11
C GLN A 62 12.50 -7.13 11.98
N HIS A 63 12.62 -8.32 11.40
CA HIS A 63 12.55 -9.58 12.13
C HIS A 63 13.86 -9.81 12.89
N LEU A 64 13.76 -10.11 14.19
CA LEU A 64 14.91 -10.14 15.10
C LEU A 64 15.87 -11.29 14.84
N GLY A 65 15.41 -12.41 14.28
CA GLY A 65 16.26 -13.58 14.06
C GLY A 65 17.13 -13.51 12.81
N ASN A 66 16.56 -13.08 11.68
CA ASN A 66 17.20 -13.13 10.37
C ASN A 66 17.48 -11.74 9.76
N GLY A 67 17.09 -10.67 10.45
CA GLY A 67 17.28 -9.30 10.00
C GLY A 67 16.44 -8.86 8.80
N GLN A 68 15.54 -9.72 8.29
CA GLN A 68 14.67 -9.38 7.16
C GLN A 68 13.66 -8.32 7.56
N LYS A 69 13.35 -7.41 6.65
CA LYS A 69 12.33 -6.37 6.86
C LYS A 69 11.00 -6.78 6.26
N PHE A 70 9.93 -6.43 6.95
CA PHE A 70 8.56 -6.69 6.58
C PHE A 70 7.76 -5.40 6.65
N ALA A 71 6.91 -5.17 5.65
CA ALA A 71 5.83 -4.21 5.76
C ALA A 71 4.68 -4.85 6.54
N TRP A 72 4.23 -4.20 7.60
CA TRP A 72 2.98 -4.54 8.28
C TRP A 72 1.85 -3.83 7.57
N VAL A 73 0.98 -4.61 6.91
CA VAL A 73 -0.02 -4.10 5.99
C VAL A 73 -1.40 -4.41 6.53
N GLU A 74 -2.26 -3.40 6.62
CA GLU A 74 -3.68 -3.58 6.86
C GLU A 74 -4.39 -3.83 5.52
N LEU A 75 -5.13 -4.93 5.44
CA LEU A 75 -5.73 -5.40 4.19
C LEU A 75 -7.02 -4.64 3.86
N ASP A 76 -7.25 -4.32 2.57
CA ASP A 76 -8.41 -3.54 2.13
C ASP A 76 -9.76 -4.24 2.35
N LYS A 77 -9.79 -5.57 2.28
CA LYS A 77 -11.02 -6.39 2.24
C LYS A 77 -11.28 -7.19 3.51
N GLU A 78 -10.44 -7.05 4.52
CA GLU A 78 -10.55 -7.76 5.79
C GLU A 78 -11.11 -6.85 6.90
N LEU A 79 -11.40 -7.43 8.06
CA LEU A 79 -11.80 -6.67 9.25
C LEU A 79 -10.70 -5.67 9.64
N ALA A 80 -11.11 -4.44 9.96
CA ALA A 80 -10.21 -3.39 10.43
C ALA A 80 -9.38 -3.87 11.62
N GLY A 81 -8.08 -3.57 11.59
CA GLY A 81 -7.11 -4.04 12.60
C GLY A 81 -6.50 -5.41 12.30
N GLN A 82 -6.85 -6.09 11.20
CA GLN A 82 -6.15 -7.28 10.73
C GLN A 82 -4.91 -6.89 9.93
N PHE A 83 -3.73 -7.26 10.42
CA PHE A 83 -2.46 -6.96 9.76
C PHE A 83 -1.76 -8.22 9.25
N ARG A 84 -1.09 -8.08 8.10
CA ARG A 84 -0.22 -9.11 7.54
C ARG A 84 1.21 -8.57 7.43
N GLY A 85 2.17 -9.39 7.86
CA GLY A 85 3.58 -9.13 7.61
C GLY A 85 3.94 -9.56 6.20
N VAL A 86 4.31 -8.61 5.35
CA VAL A 86 4.66 -8.83 3.95
C VAL A 86 6.17 -8.62 3.77
N PRO A 87 6.94 -9.63 3.33
CA PRO A 87 8.34 -9.44 2.97
C PRO A 87 8.47 -8.34 1.93
N LEU A 88 9.47 -7.45 2.08
CA LEU A 88 9.64 -6.36 1.11
C LEU A 88 9.89 -6.87 -0.33
N ALA A 89 10.47 -8.06 -0.48
CA ALA A 89 10.71 -8.69 -1.78
C ALA A 89 9.41 -9.14 -2.49
N ASP A 90 8.32 -9.33 -1.76
CA ASP A 90 7.05 -9.84 -2.30
C ASP A 90 6.10 -8.71 -2.73
N ILE A 91 6.51 -7.47 -2.52
CA ILE A 91 5.74 -6.28 -2.91
C ILE A 91 5.83 -6.09 -4.42
N LEU A 92 4.67 -5.98 -5.06
CA LEU A 92 4.55 -5.80 -6.50
C LEU A 92 4.46 -4.33 -6.88
N THR A 93 3.59 -3.58 -6.21
CA THR A 93 3.36 -2.16 -6.48
C THR A 93 3.27 -1.36 -5.20
N CYS A 94 3.55 -0.06 -5.31
CA CYS A 94 3.42 0.95 -4.26
C CYS A 94 2.97 2.25 -4.93
N ASP A 95 2.00 2.93 -4.34
CA ASP A 95 1.47 4.18 -4.90
C ASP A 95 2.21 5.45 -4.46
N ASP A 96 3.13 5.33 -3.50
CA ASP A 96 3.95 6.42 -2.94
C ASP A 96 3.16 7.62 -2.39
N ALA A 97 1.85 7.45 -2.15
CA ALA A 97 0.95 8.53 -1.75
C ALA A 97 0.77 8.65 -0.23
N GLY A 98 1.48 7.86 0.57
CA GLY A 98 1.36 7.85 2.04
C GLY A 98 1.71 9.19 2.69
N SER A 99 2.62 9.97 2.09
CA SER A 99 2.93 11.32 2.57
C SER A 99 1.76 12.29 2.36
N LEU A 100 1.01 12.13 1.28
CA LEU A 100 -0.21 12.91 1.03
C LEU A 100 -1.31 12.52 2.01
N ARG A 101 -1.48 11.21 2.26
CA ARG A 101 -2.49 10.68 3.18
C ARG A 101 -2.27 11.12 4.63
N ARG A 102 -1.03 11.15 5.12
CA ARG A 102 -0.73 11.62 6.50
C ARG A 102 -1.20 13.05 6.76
N ASN A 103 -1.11 13.90 5.73
CA ASN A 103 -1.44 15.32 5.80
C ASN A 103 -2.90 15.63 5.47
N MET A 104 -3.70 14.62 5.09
CA MET A 104 -5.11 14.83 4.78
C MET A 104 -5.92 15.02 6.07
N PRO A 105 -6.81 16.04 6.15
CA PRO A 105 -7.59 16.33 7.35
C PRO A 105 -8.66 15.28 7.67
N ASN A 106 -8.94 14.33 6.76
CA ASN A 106 -9.94 13.30 6.99
C ASN A 106 -9.41 12.16 7.88
N GLN A 107 -9.96 12.06 9.09
CA GLN A 107 -9.61 11.03 10.08
C GLN A 107 -9.91 9.60 9.64
N GLN A 108 -10.78 9.38 8.65
CA GLN A 108 -11.08 8.02 8.15
C GLN A 108 -9.87 7.37 7.47
N ALA A 109 -8.99 8.15 6.82
CA ALA A 109 -7.73 7.64 6.26
C ALA A 109 -6.64 7.42 7.33
N ARG A 110 -6.81 8.00 8.53
CA ARG A 110 -5.88 7.88 9.68
C ARG A 110 -6.17 6.66 10.57
N ARG A 111 -7.29 5.96 10.38
CA ARG A 111 -7.58 4.76 11.18
C ARG A 111 -6.73 3.54 10.81
N LEU A 112 -5.90 3.66 9.77
CA LEU A 112 -5.20 2.54 9.12
C LEU A 112 -3.77 2.29 9.65
N CYS A 113 -3.35 3.01 10.71
CA CYS A 113 -1.98 2.95 11.23
C CYS A 113 -1.94 2.65 12.73
N LEU A 114 -1.10 1.68 13.12
CA LEU A 114 -0.79 1.38 14.52
C LEU A 114 -0.19 2.61 15.24
N SER A 115 0.51 3.47 14.50
CA SER A 115 1.07 4.73 15.00
C SER A 115 -0.02 5.68 15.52
N ASP A 116 -1.16 5.75 14.84
CA ASP A 116 -2.26 6.65 15.20
C ASP A 116 -3.02 6.13 16.44
N TYR A 117 -3.09 4.80 16.63
CA TYR A 117 -3.56 4.21 17.89
C TYR A 117 -2.62 4.54 19.06
N SER A 118 -1.30 4.54 18.84
CA SER A 118 -0.33 4.88 19.89
C SER A 118 -0.41 6.35 20.31
N GLU A 119 -0.60 7.28 19.37
CA GLU A 119 -0.80 8.69 19.70
C GLU A 119 -2.11 8.92 20.45
N LYS A 120 -3.17 8.22 20.06
CA LYS A 120 -4.45 8.30 20.77
C LYS A 120 -4.33 7.85 22.23
N LEU A 121 -3.61 6.75 22.49
CA LEU A 121 -3.31 6.26 23.85
C LEU A 121 -2.41 7.20 24.67
N LYS A 122 -1.57 8.00 24.02
CA LYS A 122 -0.74 9.03 24.69
C LYS A 122 -1.52 10.32 24.95
N SER A 123 -2.54 10.59 24.14
CA SER A 123 -3.38 11.79 24.24
C SER A 123 -4.62 11.61 25.12
N GLU A 124 -4.97 10.38 25.50
CA GLU A 124 -5.97 10.10 26.53
C GLU A 124 -5.31 10.32 27.89
N PRO A 125 -5.58 11.43 28.62
CA PRO A 125 -5.34 11.40 30.04
C PRO A 125 -6.19 10.26 30.60
N LEU A 126 -5.60 9.42 31.44
CA LEU A 126 -6.37 8.55 32.34
C LEU A 126 -7.35 9.47 33.07
N SER A 127 -8.59 9.55 32.59
CA SER A 127 -9.64 10.22 33.32
C SER A 127 -9.82 9.38 34.57
N VAL A 128 -9.22 9.85 35.65
CA VAL A 128 -9.51 9.40 37.01
C VAL A 128 -11.02 9.37 37.11
N ALA A 129 -11.58 8.17 37.24
CA ALA A 129 -12.95 8.01 37.67
C ALA A 129 -13.02 8.55 39.11
N SER A 130 -13.28 9.85 39.25
CA SER A 130 -14.00 10.39 40.41
C SER A 130 -15.41 9.79 40.34
N THR A 131 -16.00 9.24 41.40
CA THR A 131 -16.15 9.75 42.76
C THR A 131 -16.55 8.57 43.66
N ASP A 132 -15.88 8.35 44.79
CA ASP A 132 -16.52 7.70 45.94
C ASP A 132 -16.64 8.74 47.04
N THR A 133 -17.86 9.24 47.20
CA THR A 133 -18.26 10.22 48.20
C THR A 133 -18.09 9.63 49.59
N GLY A 134 -17.20 10.22 50.38
CA GLY A 134 -17.09 9.91 51.80
C GLY A 134 -18.44 10.13 52.51
N GLN A 135 -18.91 9.09 53.19
CA GLN A 135 -19.86 9.21 54.29
C GLN A 135 -19.08 9.35 55.60
N PRO A 136 -19.30 10.41 56.40
CA PRO A 136 -18.80 10.47 57.76
C PRO A 136 -19.63 9.57 58.67
N VAL A 137 -18.98 8.61 59.32
CA VAL A 137 -19.54 7.84 60.43
C VAL A 137 -19.50 8.70 61.71
N THR A 138 -20.67 9.03 62.24
CA THR A 138 -20.80 9.62 63.59
C THR A 138 -20.62 8.54 64.67
N PRO A 139 -20.07 8.89 65.84
CA PRO A 139 -19.71 7.96 66.91
C PRO A 139 -20.90 7.32 67.62
#